data_AF-A0A849S9K1-F1
#
_entry.id   AF-A0A849S9K1-F1
#
_cell.length_a   1.000
_cell.length_b   1.000
_cell.length_c   1.000
_cell.angle_alpha   90.00
_cell.angle_beta   90.00
_cell.angle_gamma   90.00
#
_symmetry.space_group_name_H-M   'P 1'
#
loop_
_entity.id
_entity.type
_entity.pdbx_description
1 polymer ?
#
loop_
_entity_poly.entity_id
_entity_poly.type
_entity_poly.pdbx_seq_one_letter_code
_entity_poly.pdbx_strand_id
1 'polypeptide(L)'
;MKPLWLVPLLLGVCACQPSPSPPLQLLPLPPYRYEFTDGAAQNRIDYFYIDPAPSDTAQLKQTLPAALLAKIPDNNKAYTLYSVYVYQKTAALDPQQTLQPAVLRASHKQALISYSRWNNGRLTLSYLLENGMVVYDLLTGQAVSPAWEFD
;
A
#
# COMPACT_ATOMS: atom_id res chain seq x y z
N MET A 1 4.42 -72.65 7.70
CA MET A 1 3.59 -71.78 6.84
C MET A 1 3.68 -70.36 7.38
N LYS A 2 4.26 -69.42 6.62
CA LYS A 2 4.43 -68.00 7.01
C LYS A 2 3.31 -67.16 6.38
N PRO A 3 2.65 -66.24 7.11
CA PRO A 3 1.92 -65.15 6.46
C PRO A 3 2.86 -63.96 6.27
N LEU A 4 3.03 -63.59 4.99
CA LEU A 4 3.70 -62.39 4.52
C LEU A 4 2.68 -61.24 4.62
N TRP A 5 2.89 -60.27 5.51
CA TRP A 5 2.04 -59.07 5.58
C TRP A 5 2.70 -57.93 4.79
N LEU A 6 2.04 -57.50 3.72
CA LEU A 6 2.35 -56.28 2.99
C LEU A 6 2.05 -55.07 3.87
N VAL A 7 3.05 -54.21 4.08
CA VAL A 7 2.86 -52.87 4.63
C VAL A 7 2.62 -51.93 3.45
N PRO A 8 1.47 -51.24 3.34
CA PRO A 8 1.30 -50.20 2.35
C PRO A 8 2.05 -48.94 2.82
N LEU A 9 3.06 -48.55 2.03
CA LEU A 9 3.83 -47.33 2.21
C LEU A 9 2.95 -46.14 1.79
N LEU A 10 2.27 -45.51 2.75
CA LEU A 10 1.57 -44.23 2.55
C LEU A 10 2.62 -43.13 2.36
N LEU A 11 2.92 -42.82 1.10
CA LEU A 11 3.61 -41.59 0.71
C LEU A 11 2.67 -40.41 0.93
N GLY A 12 2.68 -39.88 2.15
CA GLY A 12 2.05 -38.61 2.49
C GLY A 12 2.75 -37.49 1.73
N VAL A 13 2.11 -37.01 0.67
CA VAL A 13 2.49 -35.76 0.00
C VAL A 13 2.17 -34.64 0.99
N CYS A 14 3.16 -34.21 1.77
CA CYS A 14 3.07 -32.95 2.50
C CYS A 14 2.92 -31.83 1.47
N ALA A 15 1.67 -31.47 1.16
CA ALA A 15 1.38 -30.20 0.55
C ALA A 15 1.85 -29.13 1.54
N CYS A 16 3.06 -28.61 1.34
CA CYS A 16 3.51 -27.39 1.99
C CYS A 16 2.53 -26.30 1.58
N GLN A 17 1.49 -26.07 2.38
CA GLN A 17 0.71 -24.86 2.27
C GLN A 17 1.67 -23.73 2.67
N PRO A 18 2.00 -22.79 1.77
CA PRO A 18 2.80 -21.64 2.17
C PRO A 18 2.03 -20.91 3.27
N SER A 19 2.68 -20.76 4.43
CA SER A 19 2.12 -19.98 5.53
C SER A 19 1.72 -18.60 5.02
N PRO A 20 0.51 -18.10 5.33
CA PRO A 20 0.09 -16.79 4.89
C PRO A 20 1.10 -15.74 5.37
N SER A 21 1.64 -14.96 4.43
CA SER A 21 2.52 -13.84 4.77
C SER A 21 1.78 -12.90 5.72
N PRO A 22 2.47 -12.32 6.73
CA PRO A 22 1.84 -11.34 7.60
C PRO A 22 1.25 -10.19 6.78
N PRO A 23 0.11 -9.62 7.21
CA PRO A 23 -0.55 -8.55 6.48
C PRO A 23 0.37 -7.34 6.38
N LEU A 24 0.34 -6.68 5.21
CA LEU A 24 1.07 -5.44 4.97
C LEU A 24 0.62 -4.38 5.99
N GLN A 25 1.58 -3.82 6.73
CA GLN A 25 1.31 -2.79 7.72
C GLN A 25 1.66 -1.40 7.19
N LEU A 26 0.69 -0.48 7.24
CA LEU A 26 0.91 0.94 6.98
C LEU A 26 1.19 1.67 8.28
N LEU A 27 2.40 2.22 8.38
CA LEU A 27 2.88 2.99 9.53
C LEU A 27 2.74 4.49 9.23
N PRO A 28 2.33 5.33 10.19
CA PRO A 28 2.14 6.76 9.96
C PRO A 28 3.47 7.46 9.64
N LEU A 29 3.50 8.28 8.58
CA LEU A 29 4.67 9.07 8.19
C LEU A 29 4.46 10.53 8.59
N PRO A 30 5.23 11.12 9.52
CA PRO A 30 5.11 12.52 9.87
C PRO A 30 5.37 13.48 8.69
N PRO A 31 4.48 14.46 8.44
CA PRO A 31 3.20 14.69 9.09
C PRO A 31 2.19 13.63 8.64
N TYR A 32 1.67 12.89 9.62
CA TYR A 32 0.74 11.79 9.35
C TYR A 32 -0.49 12.26 8.59
N ARG A 33 -0.94 13.50 8.88
CA ARG A 33 -2.14 14.10 8.32
C ARG A 33 -1.87 15.54 7.94
N TYR A 34 -2.31 15.92 6.76
CA TYR A 34 -2.36 17.30 6.28
C TYR A 34 -3.81 17.67 5.99
N GLU A 35 -4.30 18.71 6.66
CA GLU A 35 -5.67 19.19 6.54
C GLU A 35 -5.69 20.47 5.71
N PHE A 36 -6.68 20.61 4.84
CA PHE A 36 -6.85 21.79 4.00
C PHE A 36 -8.32 22.03 3.68
N THR A 37 -8.64 23.25 3.28
CA THR A 37 -9.99 23.64 2.85
C THR A 37 -9.96 23.92 1.35
N ASP A 38 -10.95 23.38 0.63
CA ASP A 38 -11.21 23.68 -0.77
C ASP A 38 -12.69 24.06 -0.93
N GLY A 39 -12.96 25.33 -1.19
CA GLY A 39 -14.30 25.89 -1.11
C GLY A 39 -14.92 25.71 0.29
N ALA A 40 -16.05 25.00 0.36
CA ALA A 40 -16.72 24.66 1.61
C ALA A 40 -16.29 23.29 2.19
N ALA A 41 -15.49 22.52 1.45
CA ALA A 41 -15.09 21.18 1.86
C ALA A 41 -13.82 21.22 2.72
N GLN A 42 -13.89 20.57 3.87
CA GLN A 42 -12.74 20.28 4.71
C GLN A 42 -12.18 18.91 4.31
N ASN A 43 -10.92 18.92 3.86
CA ASN A 43 -10.26 17.76 3.28
C ASN A 43 -9.02 17.38 4.09
N ARG A 44 -8.62 16.12 3.99
CA ARG A 44 -7.34 15.65 4.53
C ARG A 44 -6.56 14.75 3.57
N ILE A 45 -5.25 14.81 3.69
CA ILE A 45 -4.31 13.88 3.08
C ILE A 45 -3.62 13.12 4.21
N ASP A 46 -3.64 11.79 4.13
CA ASP A 46 -2.93 10.94 5.10
C ASP A 46 -1.65 10.36 4.45
N TYR A 47 -0.55 10.33 5.22
CA TYR A 47 0.77 9.90 4.77
C TYR A 47 1.22 8.67 5.57
N PHE A 48 1.66 7.64 4.86
CA PHE A 48 2.15 6.40 5.46
C PHE A 48 3.48 5.97 4.84
N TYR A 49 4.17 5.08 5.53
CA TYR A 49 5.27 4.31 4.98
C TYR A 49 5.10 2.82 5.27
N ILE A 50 5.82 2.00 4.50
CA ILE A 50 5.94 0.55 4.69
C ILE A 50 7.39 0.24 5.09
N ASP A 51 7.55 -0.59 6.13
CA ASP A 51 8.85 -1.05 6.63
C ASP A 51 8.78 -2.51 7.12
N PRO A 52 9.54 -3.44 6.53
CA PRO A 52 10.27 -3.29 5.27
C PRO A 52 9.29 -3.21 4.08
N ALA A 53 9.62 -2.42 3.07
CA ALA A 53 8.84 -2.44 1.83
C ALA A 53 9.00 -3.80 1.13
N PRO A 54 7.90 -4.43 0.66
CA PRO A 54 7.98 -5.63 -0.16
C PRO A 54 8.85 -5.40 -1.39
N SER A 55 9.74 -6.33 -1.69
CA SER A 55 10.53 -6.32 -2.93
C SER A 55 9.72 -6.79 -4.14
N ASP A 56 8.54 -7.39 -3.92
CA ASP A 56 7.68 -7.95 -4.95
C ASP A 56 6.41 -7.12 -5.16
N THR A 57 6.30 -6.51 -6.35
CA THR A 57 5.11 -5.75 -6.77
C THR A 57 3.85 -6.62 -6.79
N ALA A 58 3.94 -7.94 -6.97
CA ALA A 58 2.77 -8.83 -6.92
C ALA A 58 2.17 -8.90 -5.50
N GLN A 59 3.01 -8.96 -4.47
CA GLN A 59 2.54 -8.91 -3.07
C GLN A 59 1.85 -7.57 -2.77
N LEU A 60 2.39 -6.45 -3.26
CA LEU A 60 1.78 -5.12 -3.10
C LEU A 60 0.40 -5.05 -3.76
N LYS A 61 0.26 -5.54 -5.00
CA LYS A 61 -1.03 -5.58 -5.72
C LYS A 61 -2.11 -6.32 -4.92
N GLN A 62 -1.73 -7.40 -4.23
CA GLN A 62 -2.67 -8.22 -3.46
C GLN A 62 -3.01 -7.62 -2.10
N THR A 63 -2.03 -7.07 -1.39
CA THR A 63 -2.16 -6.74 0.04
C THR A 63 -2.44 -5.27 0.32
N LEU A 64 -1.95 -4.36 -0.53
CA LEU A 64 -2.07 -2.92 -0.30
C LEU A 64 -3.53 -2.42 -0.31
N PRO A 65 -4.43 -2.88 -1.20
CA PRO A 65 -5.82 -2.41 -1.19
C PRO A 65 -6.52 -2.66 0.16
N ALA A 66 -6.33 -3.86 0.73
CA ALA A 66 -6.90 -4.20 2.03
C ALA A 66 -6.29 -3.36 3.16
N ALA A 67 -4.97 -3.12 3.12
CA ALA A 67 -4.27 -2.30 4.10
C ALA A 67 -4.73 -0.82 4.06
N LEU A 68 -4.96 -0.27 2.86
CA LEU A 68 -5.53 1.08 2.68
C LEU A 68 -6.95 1.14 3.23
N LEU A 69 -7.82 0.19 2.86
CA LEU A 69 -9.21 0.13 3.34
C LEU A 69 -9.29 0.10 4.88
N ALA A 70 -8.36 -0.59 5.54
CA ALA A 70 -8.29 -0.65 7.01
C ALA A 70 -7.94 0.69 7.67
N LYS A 71 -7.36 1.66 6.93
CA LYS A 71 -7.01 3.00 7.44
C LYS A 71 -8.08 4.07 7.17
N ILE A 72 -9.05 3.77 6.29
CA ILE A 72 -10.15 4.68 5.93
C ILE A 72 -11.27 4.82 6.99
N PRO A 73 -11.56 3.87 7.93
CA PRO A 73 -12.76 3.98 8.76
C PRO A 73 -12.75 5.16 9.72
N ASP A 74 -11.64 5.90 9.81
CA ASP A 74 -11.50 7.14 10.54
C ASP A 74 -12.14 8.33 9.82
N ASN A 75 -13.38 8.19 9.32
CA ASN A 75 -14.20 9.29 8.78
C ASN A 75 -14.54 10.25 9.94
N ASN A 76 -13.54 11.00 10.41
CA ASN A 76 -13.72 12.18 11.21
C ASN A 76 -14.73 13.05 10.45
N LYS A 77 -15.94 13.22 11.01
CA LYS A 77 -17.02 13.97 10.34
C LYS A 77 -16.61 15.38 9.95
N ALA A 78 -15.56 15.93 10.58
CA ALA A 78 -15.00 17.22 10.22
C ALA A 78 -14.25 17.20 8.88
N TYR A 79 -13.60 16.09 8.48
CA TYR A 79 -12.75 16.05 7.29
C TYR A 79 -13.03 14.86 6.39
N THR A 80 -13.20 15.14 5.10
CA THR A 80 -13.27 14.12 4.05
C THR A 80 -11.87 13.67 3.68
N LEU A 81 -11.63 12.36 3.66
CA LEU A 81 -10.37 11.81 3.13
C LEU A 81 -10.28 12.15 1.64
N TYR A 82 -9.23 12.87 1.25
CA TYR A 82 -8.98 13.29 -0.13
C TYR A 82 -7.99 12.36 -0.83
N SER A 83 -6.84 12.12 -0.21
CA SER A 83 -5.83 11.22 -0.78
C SER A 83 -4.97 10.55 0.28
N VAL A 84 -4.36 9.43 -0.09
CA VAL A 84 -3.38 8.71 0.71
C VAL A 84 -2.10 8.55 -0.10
N TYR A 85 -0.97 8.86 0.52
CA TYR A 85 0.36 8.59 -0.03
C TYR A 85 1.05 7.52 0.81
N VAL A 86 1.60 6.51 0.16
CA VAL A 86 2.33 5.43 0.82
C VAL A 86 3.75 5.37 0.27
N TYR A 87 4.74 5.56 1.13
CA TYR A 87 6.15 5.57 0.77
C TYR A 87 6.86 4.29 1.21
N GLN A 88 7.96 3.96 0.53
CA GLN A 88 8.99 3.09 1.07
C GLN A 88 9.74 3.83 2.17
N LYS A 89 10.04 3.18 3.29
CA LYS A 89 10.96 3.74 4.26
C LYS A 89 12.35 3.88 3.64
N THR A 90 12.92 5.08 3.70
CA THR A 90 14.30 5.37 3.30
C THR A 90 14.99 6.16 4.40
N ALA A 91 16.33 6.23 4.38
CA ALA A 91 17.07 7.07 5.33
C ALA A 91 16.70 8.56 5.23
N ALA A 92 16.25 9.01 4.06
CA ALA A 92 15.80 10.38 3.82
C ALA A 92 14.36 10.65 4.28
N LEU A 93 13.59 9.60 4.57
CA LEU A 93 12.24 9.65 5.15
C LEU A 93 12.33 9.18 6.60
N ASP A 94 13.02 9.95 7.43
CA ASP A 94 13.14 9.70 8.86
C ASP A 94 11.83 10.08 9.57
N PRO A 95 11.12 9.12 10.22
CA PRO A 95 9.91 9.41 10.98
C PRO A 95 10.14 10.40 12.14
N GLN A 96 11.38 10.63 12.59
CA GLN A 96 11.68 11.64 13.60
C GLN A 96 11.68 13.07 13.04
N GLN A 97 11.75 13.22 11.71
CA GLN A 97 11.73 14.51 11.04
C GLN A 97 10.32 14.79 10.50
N THR A 98 9.74 15.91 10.90
CA THR A 98 8.47 16.37 10.30
C THR A 98 8.79 17.12 9.01
N LEU A 99 8.61 16.46 7.87
CA LEU A 99 8.79 17.07 6.55
C LEU A 99 7.54 17.82 6.13
N GLN A 100 7.66 18.94 5.40
CA GLN A 100 6.45 19.57 4.87
C GLN A 100 5.79 18.68 3.80
N PRO A 101 4.45 18.63 3.72
CA PRO A 101 3.73 17.87 2.69
C PRO A 101 4.17 18.18 1.26
N ALA A 102 4.55 19.42 0.97
CA ALA A 102 5.09 19.81 -0.33
C ALA A 102 6.46 19.17 -0.60
N VAL A 103 7.32 19.07 0.41
CA VAL A 103 8.65 18.44 0.31
C VAL A 103 8.51 16.95 0.10
N LEU A 104 7.62 16.27 0.83
CA LEU A 104 7.33 14.85 0.63
C LEU A 104 6.96 14.55 -0.83
N ARG A 105 6.02 15.32 -1.38
CA ARG A 105 5.51 15.11 -2.75
C ARG A 105 6.51 15.51 -3.83
N ALA A 106 7.29 16.57 -3.64
CA ALA A 106 8.22 17.06 -4.65
C ALA A 106 9.55 16.31 -4.65
N SER A 107 10.11 16.05 -3.46
CA SER A 107 11.50 15.60 -3.31
C SER A 107 11.64 14.09 -3.08
N HIS A 108 10.55 13.39 -2.75
CA HIS A 108 10.58 11.95 -2.44
C HIS A 108 9.70 11.10 -3.36
N LYS A 109 9.42 11.59 -4.58
CA LYS A 109 8.62 10.86 -5.60
C LYS A 109 9.16 9.46 -5.88
N GLN A 110 10.48 9.29 -5.90
CA GLN A 110 11.10 7.99 -6.15
C GLN A 110 10.85 6.96 -5.05
N ALA A 111 10.56 7.42 -3.83
CA ALA A 111 10.21 6.56 -2.70
C ALA A 111 8.69 6.33 -2.60
N LEU A 112 7.87 6.97 -3.43
CA LEU A 112 6.42 6.77 -3.42
C LEU A 112 6.09 5.40 -4.03
N ILE A 113 5.41 4.56 -3.25
CA ILE A 113 4.94 3.22 -3.66
C ILE A 113 3.52 3.32 -4.20
N SER A 114 2.67 4.13 -3.55
CA SER A 114 1.27 4.23 -3.95
C SER A 114 0.66 5.59 -3.67
N TYR A 115 -0.21 5.97 -4.59
CA TYR A 115 -1.12 7.10 -4.45
C TYR A 115 -2.56 6.60 -4.62
N SER A 116 -3.43 6.99 -3.70
CA SER A 116 -4.86 6.73 -3.82
C SER A 116 -5.67 7.99 -3.54
N ARG A 117 -6.75 8.22 -4.29
CA ARG A 117 -7.59 9.41 -4.20
C ARG A 117 -9.06 9.06 -4.04
N TRP A 118 -9.71 9.70 -3.09
CA TRP A 118 -11.15 9.62 -2.87
C TRP A 118 -11.83 10.89 -3.38
N ASN A 119 -13.03 10.72 -3.92
CA ASN A 119 -13.93 11.82 -4.22
C ASN A 119 -15.31 11.43 -3.69
N ASN A 120 -15.93 12.29 -2.88
CA ASN A 120 -17.21 12.03 -2.22
C ASN A 120 -17.25 10.68 -1.49
N GLY A 121 -16.17 10.35 -0.77
CA GLY A 121 -16.04 9.09 -0.02
C GLY A 121 -15.83 7.83 -0.88
N ARG A 122 -15.76 7.95 -2.21
CA ARG A 122 -15.49 6.84 -3.12
C ARG A 122 -14.05 6.89 -3.61
N LEU A 123 -13.35 5.75 -3.58
CA LEU A 123 -12.05 5.60 -4.22
C LEU A 123 -12.19 5.81 -5.73
N THR A 124 -11.48 6.80 -6.27
CA THR A 124 -11.53 7.17 -7.70
C THR A 124 -10.22 6.92 -8.45
N LEU A 125 -9.09 6.94 -7.74
CA LEU A 125 -7.77 6.59 -8.29
C LEU A 125 -7.03 5.74 -7.27
N SER A 126 -6.32 4.72 -7.73
CA SER A 126 -5.40 3.97 -6.89
C SER A 126 -4.29 3.39 -7.76
N TYR A 127 -3.06 3.85 -7.54
CA TYR A 127 -1.91 3.51 -8.37
C TYR A 127 -0.81 2.84 -7.55
N LEU A 128 -0.08 1.92 -8.18
CA LEU A 128 1.28 1.58 -7.77
C LEU A 128 2.28 2.32 -8.62
N LEU A 129 3.34 2.75 -7.96
CA LEU A 129 4.43 3.49 -8.53
C LEU A 129 5.74 2.75 -8.30
N GLU A 130 6.63 2.85 -9.29
CA GLU A 130 8.01 2.40 -9.21
C GLU A 130 8.91 3.56 -9.68
N ASN A 131 9.84 4.00 -8.81
CA ASN A 131 10.75 5.12 -9.08
C ASN A 131 10.05 6.40 -9.60
N GLY A 132 8.88 6.72 -9.05
CA GLY A 132 8.09 7.90 -9.45
C GLY A 132 7.25 7.72 -10.71
N MET A 133 7.27 6.53 -11.32
CA MET A 133 6.48 6.21 -12.51
C MET A 133 5.24 5.39 -12.12
N VAL A 134 4.07 5.73 -12.66
CA VAL A 134 2.87 4.91 -12.52
C VAL A 134 2.99 3.67 -13.40
N VAL A 135 2.97 2.50 -12.77
CA VAL A 135 3.16 1.20 -13.46
C VAL A 135 1.94 0.28 -13.38
N TYR A 136 1.00 0.57 -12.49
CA TYR A 136 -0.18 -0.26 -12.30
C TYR A 136 -1.34 0.51 -11.70
N ASP A 137 -2.54 0.24 -12.20
CA ASP A 137 -3.80 0.73 -11.65
C ASP A 137 -4.42 -0.35 -10.75
N LEU A 138 -4.43 -0.10 -9.45
CA LEU A 138 -5.00 -0.97 -8.43
C LEU A 138 -6.54 -0.99 -8.46
N LEU A 139 -7.16 0.04 -9.03
CA LEU A 139 -8.62 0.12 -9.13
C LEU A 139 -9.13 -0.73 -10.29
N THR A 140 -8.43 -0.73 -11.43
CA THR A 140 -8.80 -1.54 -12.61
C THR A 140 -8.10 -2.89 -12.67
N GLY A 141 -7.04 -3.10 -11.88
CA GLY A 141 -6.24 -4.31 -11.89
C GLY A 141 -5.40 -4.46 -13.16
N GLN A 142 -4.99 -3.35 -13.78
CA GLN A 142 -4.26 -3.34 -15.04
C GLN A 142 -2.88 -2.73 -14.91
N ALA A 143 -1.91 -3.30 -15.64
CA ALA A 143 -0.62 -2.67 -15.82
C ALA A 143 -0.77 -1.42 -16.70
N VAL A 144 0.02 -0.40 -16.39
CA VAL A 144 0.08 0.85 -17.15
C VAL A 144 1.29 0.77 -18.08
N SER A 145 1.04 0.86 -19.40
CA SER A 145 2.09 0.84 -20.42
C SER A 145 1.73 1.78 -21.59
N PRO A 146 2.61 2.73 -21.97
CA PRO A 146 3.87 3.03 -21.30
C PRO A 146 3.62 3.60 -19.88
N ALA A 147 4.54 3.31 -18.96
CA ALA A 147 4.54 3.96 -17.65
C ALA A 147 4.75 5.48 -17.84
N TRP A 148 4.15 6.27 -16.96
CA TRP A 148 4.21 7.74 -17.01
C TRP A 148 4.55 8.34 -15.65
N GLU A 149 5.16 9.52 -15.65
CA GLU A 149 5.65 10.18 -14.43
C GLU A 149 4.49 10.67 -13.56
N PHE A 150 4.57 10.39 -12.26
CA PHE A 150 3.58 10.87 -11.32
C PHE A 150 3.86 12.33 -10.92
N ASP A 151 2.92 13.21 -11.28
CA ASP A 151 2.98 14.66 -11.05
C ASP A 151 2.62 15.08 -9.61
#